data_AF-A0A4Q2DWG5-F1
#
_entry.id   AF-A0A4Q2DWG5-F1
#
_cell.length_a   1.000
_cell.length_b   1.000
_cell.length_c   1.000
_cell.angle_alpha   90.00
_cell.angle_beta   90.00
_cell.angle_gamma   90.00
#
_symmetry.space_group_name_H-M   'P 1'
#
loop_
_entity.id
_entity.type
_entity.pdbx_description
1 polymer ?
#
loop_
_entity_poly.entity_id
_entity_poly.type
_entity_poly.pdbx_seq_one_letter_code
_entity_poly.pdbx_strand_id
1 'polypeptide(L)'
;MAIATGSRRERYELKTGHHQDVFGLFEGKVVCGNDKQYNMRGKPFPDIFITAAREMLGRDVGDAQGEPTPAQVAERARGLVFEDGLPGIQAGKQAGMNVVWVPDPNLLGVEGAKDGPVTADQVIHSLEDFVPEQWGLPPYDS
;
A
#
# COMPACT_ATOMS: atom_id res chain seq x y z
N MET A 1 7.99 -1.10 8.18
CA MET A 1 7.38 -0.74 6.88
C MET A 1 7.68 -1.84 5.88
N ALA A 2 6.91 -1.92 4.79
CA ALA A 2 7.13 -2.88 3.71
C ALA A 2 6.74 -2.25 2.37
N ILE A 3 7.29 -2.77 1.27
CA ILE A 3 6.92 -2.37 -0.08
C ILE A 3 6.00 -3.42 -0.69
N ALA A 4 4.88 -2.98 -1.23
CA ALA A 4 3.96 -3.77 -2.02
C ALA A 4 3.90 -3.20 -3.44
N THR A 5 4.48 -3.89 -4.44
CA THR A 5 4.51 -3.38 -5.82
C THR A 5 3.88 -4.35 -6.81
N GLY A 6 3.05 -3.83 -7.72
CA GLY A 6 2.54 -4.59 -8.87
C GLY A 6 3.62 -4.91 -9.91
N SER A 7 4.83 -4.37 -9.77
CA SER A 7 5.96 -4.72 -10.63
C SER A 7 6.36 -6.18 -10.46
N ARG A 8 6.91 -6.76 -11.53
CA ARG A 8 7.63 -8.03 -11.43
C ARG A 8 8.95 -7.83 -10.69
N ARG A 9 9.40 -8.84 -9.95
CA ARG A 9 10.63 -8.86 -9.15
C ARG A 9 11.84 -8.34 -9.92
N GLU A 10 12.04 -8.82 -11.13
CA GLU A 10 13.20 -8.43 -11.95
C GLU A 10 13.15 -6.95 -12.33
N ARG A 11 11.94 -6.42 -12.58
CA ARG A 11 11.74 -4.99 -12.87
C ARG A 11 11.84 -4.13 -11.62
N TYR A 12 11.41 -4.64 -10.48
CA TYR A 12 11.59 -3.98 -9.19
C TYR A 12 13.09 -3.80 -8.93
N GLU A 13 13.87 -4.87 -9.00
CA GLU A 13 15.32 -4.85 -8.76
C GLU A 13 16.05 -3.89 -9.70
N LEU A 14 15.69 -3.86 -10.98
CA LEU A 14 16.26 -2.89 -11.94
C LEU A 14 15.95 -1.44 -11.56
N LYS A 15 14.73 -1.15 -11.09
CA LYS A 15 14.29 0.20 -10.71
C LYS A 15 14.88 0.66 -9.38
N THR A 16 15.14 -0.24 -8.44
CA THR A 16 15.48 0.11 -7.06
C THR A 16 16.90 -0.22 -6.67
N GLY A 17 17.59 -1.07 -7.44
CA GLY A 17 18.95 -1.53 -7.13
C GLY A 17 19.99 -0.41 -7.02
N HIS A 18 19.77 0.73 -7.66
CA HIS A 18 20.62 1.92 -7.61
C HIS A 18 20.17 2.98 -6.58
N HIS A 19 19.10 2.70 -5.82
CA HIS A 19 18.51 3.59 -4.81
C HIS A 19 18.43 2.91 -3.44
N GLN A 20 19.48 2.19 -3.04
CA GLN A 20 19.49 1.40 -1.80
C GLN A 20 19.54 2.27 -0.53
N ASP A 21 19.95 3.53 -0.64
CA ASP A 21 19.80 4.56 0.39
C ASP A 21 18.34 4.73 0.84
N VAL A 22 17.38 4.56 -0.08
CA VAL A 22 15.95 4.60 0.21
C VAL A 22 15.38 3.19 0.39
N PHE A 23 15.58 2.32 -0.60
CA PHE A 23 14.93 1.01 -0.63
C PHE A 23 15.52 0.00 0.37
N GLY A 24 16.77 0.21 0.80
CA GLY A 24 17.41 -0.60 1.84
C GLY A 24 16.77 -0.41 3.22
N LEU A 25 16.12 0.74 3.47
CA LEU A 25 15.42 1.03 4.73
C LEU A 25 14.21 0.10 4.98
N PHE A 26 13.74 -0.60 3.95
CA PHE A 26 12.70 -1.61 4.07
C PHE A 26 13.26 -2.99 4.45
N GLU A 27 14.57 -3.16 4.59
CA GLU A 27 15.20 -4.40 5.08
C GLU A 27 14.79 -5.65 4.29
N GLY A 28 14.59 -5.50 2.97
CA GLY A 28 14.14 -6.59 2.11
C GLY A 28 12.67 -6.99 2.26
N LYS A 29 11.88 -6.27 3.08
CA LYS A 29 10.43 -6.47 3.25
C LYS A 29 9.66 -5.99 2.01
N VAL A 30 9.70 -6.80 0.96
CA VAL A 30 9.18 -6.43 -0.36
C VAL A 30 8.36 -7.57 -0.98
N VAL A 31 7.10 -7.27 -1.29
CA VAL A 31 6.22 -8.12 -2.09
C VAL A 31 6.11 -7.57 -3.50
N CYS A 32 6.37 -8.40 -4.50
CA CYS A 32 6.21 -8.09 -5.92
C CYS A 32 5.02 -8.85 -6.52
N GLY A 33 4.39 -8.28 -7.55
CA GLY A 33 3.18 -8.83 -8.16
C GLY A 33 3.33 -10.21 -8.81
N ASN A 34 4.56 -10.68 -9.04
CA ASN A 34 4.84 -12.03 -9.57
C ASN A 34 5.49 -12.98 -8.56
N ASP A 35 5.46 -12.66 -7.26
CA ASP A 35 5.90 -13.58 -6.21
C ASP A 35 4.93 -14.76 -6.12
N LYS A 36 5.22 -15.81 -6.90
CA LYS A 36 4.33 -16.96 -7.10
C LYS A 36 4.02 -17.72 -5.81
N GLN A 37 4.90 -17.66 -4.82
CA GLN A 37 4.69 -18.34 -3.53
C GLN A 37 3.45 -17.84 -2.78
N TYR A 38 2.96 -16.63 -3.08
CA TYR A 38 1.80 -16.04 -2.41
C TYR A 38 0.48 -16.18 -3.20
N ASN A 39 0.53 -16.70 -4.44
CA ASN A 39 -0.65 -16.90 -5.30
C ASN A 39 -1.62 -15.70 -5.33
N MET A 40 -1.07 -14.49 -5.44
CA MET A 40 -1.86 -13.26 -5.36
C MET A 40 -2.59 -12.97 -6.68
N ARG A 41 -3.80 -12.41 -6.57
CA ARG A 41 -4.43 -11.66 -7.65
C ARG A 41 -3.84 -10.26 -7.73
N GLY A 42 -3.77 -9.68 -8.93
CA GLY A 42 -3.31 -8.30 -9.12
C GLY A 42 -4.28 -7.27 -8.56
N LYS A 43 -3.84 -6.03 -8.38
CA LYS A 43 -4.73 -4.89 -8.10
C LYS A 43 -5.85 -4.83 -9.17
N PRO A 44 -7.13 -4.58 -8.81
CA PRO A 44 -7.59 -3.98 -7.56
C PRO A 44 -7.93 -4.97 -6.43
N PHE A 45 -7.57 -6.26 -6.55
CA PHE A 45 -7.75 -7.20 -5.44
C PHE A 45 -6.81 -6.87 -4.27
N PRO A 46 -7.21 -7.14 -3.01
CA PRO A 46 -6.48 -6.70 -1.81
C PRO A 46 -5.20 -7.50 -1.53
N ASP A 47 -4.98 -8.56 -2.29
CA ASP A 47 -4.03 -9.63 -2.04
C ASP A 47 -2.61 -9.12 -1.74
N ILE A 48 -2.14 -8.11 -2.47
CA ILE A 48 -0.78 -7.60 -2.29
C ILE A 48 -0.58 -6.90 -0.94
N PHE A 49 -1.58 -6.18 -0.44
CA PHE A 49 -1.49 -5.48 0.85
C PHE A 49 -1.70 -6.42 2.02
N ILE A 50 -2.63 -7.37 1.90
CA ILE A 50 -2.80 -8.44 2.89
C ILE A 50 -1.52 -9.28 3.00
N THR A 51 -0.93 -9.66 1.86
CA THR A 51 0.33 -10.41 1.82
C THR A 51 1.48 -9.62 2.43
N ALA A 52 1.63 -8.34 2.09
CA ALA A 52 2.67 -7.50 2.69
C ALA A 52 2.51 -7.38 4.21
N ALA A 53 1.29 -7.13 4.71
CA ALA A 53 1.04 -7.03 6.14
C ALA A 53 1.30 -8.36 6.88
N ARG A 54 0.90 -9.49 6.29
CA ARG A 54 1.10 -10.81 6.90
C ARG A 54 2.55 -11.27 6.84
N GLU A 55 3.11 -11.34 5.64
CA GLU A 55 4.38 -12.01 5.37
C GLU A 55 5.58 -11.12 5.70
N MET A 56 5.46 -9.80 5.50
CA MET A 56 6.58 -8.87 5.70
C MET A 56 6.53 -8.14 7.04
N LEU A 57 5.31 -7.89 7.57
CA LEU A 57 5.12 -7.18 8.84
C LEU A 57 4.67 -8.09 9.99
N GLY A 58 4.40 -9.38 9.74
CA GLY A 58 4.02 -10.35 10.78
C GLY A 58 2.68 -10.03 11.44
N ARG A 59 1.76 -9.34 10.75
CA ARG A 59 0.46 -8.97 11.30
C ARG A 59 -0.57 -10.06 11.02
N ASP A 60 -1.40 -10.37 12.00
CA ASP A 60 -2.55 -11.26 11.80
C ASP A 60 -3.69 -10.51 11.10
N VAL A 61 -3.62 -10.48 9.77
CA VAL A 61 -4.64 -9.89 8.90
C VAL A 61 -5.44 -10.95 8.13
N GLY A 62 -5.23 -12.23 8.42
CA GLY A 62 -5.87 -13.35 7.72
C GLY A 62 -5.46 -13.50 6.26
N ASP A 63 -6.36 -14.06 5.45
CA ASP A 63 -6.16 -14.31 4.02
C ASP A 63 -6.94 -13.33 3.15
N ALA A 64 -6.43 -13.04 1.95
CA ALA A 64 -7.05 -12.09 1.02
C ALA A 64 -8.33 -12.63 0.36
N GLN A 65 -8.44 -13.96 0.26
CA GLN A 65 -9.58 -14.66 -0.34
C GLN A 65 -10.45 -15.36 0.72
N GLY A 66 -10.03 -15.33 1.99
CA GLY A 66 -10.80 -15.85 3.11
C GLY A 66 -11.64 -14.77 3.80
N GLU A 67 -12.61 -15.21 4.60
CA GLU A 67 -13.39 -14.30 5.46
C GLU A 67 -12.57 -13.96 6.72
N PRO A 68 -12.23 -12.69 6.96
CA PRO A 68 -11.44 -12.31 8.13
C PRO A 68 -12.28 -12.38 9.40
N THR A 69 -11.66 -12.78 10.51
CA THR A 69 -12.27 -12.67 11.83
C THR A 69 -12.45 -11.20 12.24
N PRO A 70 -13.33 -10.87 13.21
CA PRO A 70 -13.45 -9.49 13.70
C PRO A 70 -12.12 -8.89 14.19
N ALA A 71 -11.24 -9.71 14.79
CA ALA A 71 -9.91 -9.27 15.22
C ALA A 71 -9.01 -8.91 14.03
N GLN A 72 -9.03 -9.73 12.96
CA GLN A 72 -8.28 -9.46 11.73
C GLN A 72 -8.82 -8.24 10.99
N VAL A 73 -10.14 -7.99 11.01
CA VAL A 73 -10.74 -6.76 10.49
C VAL A 73 -10.23 -5.53 11.24
N ALA A 74 -10.22 -5.57 12.58
CA ALA A 74 -9.69 -4.49 13.40
C ALA A 74 -8.18 -4.27 13.17
N GLU A 75 -7.43 -5.34 12.93
CA GLU A 75 -6.00 -5.25 12.62
C GLU A 75 -5.75 -4.67 11.21
N ARG A 76 -6.53 -5.08 10.20
CA ARG A 76 -6.50 -4.48 8.86
C ARG A 76 -6.73 -2.96 8.91
N ALA A 77 -7.67 -2.51 9.73
CA ALA A 77 -7.98 -1.08 9.90
C ALA A 77 -6.84 -0.24 10.52
N ARG A 78 -5.78 -0.87 11.05
CA ARG A 78 -4.56 -0.17 11.50
C ARG A 78 -3.52 0.00 10.38
N GLY A 79 -3.70 -0.68 9.26
CA GLY A 79 -2.84 -0.53 8.10
C GLY A 79 -2.98 0.86 7.48
N LEU A 80 -1.85 1.44 7.07
CA LEU A 80 -1.77 2.69 6.33
C LEU A 80 -1.01 2.44 5.02
N VAL A 81 -1.72 2.57 3.90
CA VAL A 81 -1.21 2.34 2.55
C VAL A 81 -0.99 3.68 1.86
N PHE A 82 0.16 3.86 1.23
CA PHE A 82 0.43 4.98 0.33
C PHE A 82 0.38 4.49 -1.11
N GLU A 83 -0.42 5.14 -1.95
CA GLU A 83 -0.57 4.78 -3.38
C GLU A 83 -0.69 6.01 -4.26
N ASP A 84 -0.37 5.86 -5.54
CA ASP A 84 -0.49 6.88 -6.59
C ASP A 84 -1.61 6.57 -7.59
N GLY A 85 -1.90 5.28 -7.83
CA GLY A 85 -2.87 4.81 -8.82
C GLY A 85 -4.20 4.33 -8.25
N LEU A 86 -5.29 4.59 -8.98
CA LEU A 86 -6.65 4.14 -8.63
C LEU A 86 -6.78 2.63 -8.32
N PRO A 87 -6.16 1.70 -9.08
CA PRO A 87 -6.24 0.28 -8.75
C PRO A 87 -5.63 -0.05 -7.39
N GLY A 88 -4.60 0.68 -6.98
CA GLY A 88 -3.97 0.55 -5.67
C GLY A 88 -4.85 1.06 -4.55
N ILE A 89 -5.50 2.20 -4.73
CA ILE A 89 -6.48 2.72 -3.78
C ILE A 89 -7.58 1.68 -3.56
N GLN A 90 -8.14 1.15 -4.64
CA GLN A 90 -9.20 0.14 -4.58
C GLN A 90 -8.72 -1.11 -3.84
N ALA A 91 -7.51 -1.59 -4.11
CA ALA A 91 -6.93 -2.73 -3.40
C ALA A 91 -6.72 -2.45 -1.91
N GLY A 92 -6.24 -1.26 -1.53
CA GLY A 92 -6.04 -0.88 -0.13
C GLY A 92 -7.36 -0.80 0.63
N LYS A 93 -8.39 -0.19 0.03
CA LYS A 93 -9.73 -0.12 0.62
C LYS A 93 -10.40 -1.50 0.71
N GLN A 94 -10.26 -2.35 -0.31
CA GLN A 94 -10.73 -3.74 -0.25
C GLN A 94 -9.97 -4.57 0.80
N ALA A 95 -8.73 -4.22 1.12
CA ALA A 95 -7.96 -4.85 2.19
C ALA A 95 -8.44 -4.42 3.58
N GLY A 96 -9.39 -3.48 3.67
CA GLY A 96 -9.85 -2.91 4.94
C GLY A 96 -8.82 -2.00 5.60
N MET A 97 -7.87 -1.45 4.83
CA MET A 97 -6.81 -0.57 5.32
C MET A 97 -7.14 0.90 5.02
N ASN A 98 -6.47 1.80 5.74
CA ASN A 98 -6.48 3.21 5.40
C ASN A 98 -5.57 3.47 4.20
N VAL A 99 -5.97 4.39 3.33
CA VAL A 99 -5.23 4.75 2.12
C VAL A 99 -4.99 6.25 2.07
N VAL A 100 -3.72 6.63 2.00
CA VAL A 100 -3.27 7.97 1.63
C VAL A 100 -2.93 7.96 0.15
N TRP A 101 -3.70 8.72 -0.64
CA TRP A 101 -3.48 8.84 -2.07
C TRP A 101 -2.57 10.03 -2.40
N VAL A 102 -1.49 9.74 -3.11
CA VAL A 102 -0.51 10.71 -3.62
C VAL A 102 -0.55 10.67 -5.16
N PRO A 103 -1.59 11.26 -5.80
CA PRO A 103 -1.77 11.16 -7.24
C PRO A 103 -0.63 11.81 -8.02
N ASP A 104 -0.32 11.24 -9.18
CA ASP A 104 0.41 11.96 -10.21
C ASP A 104 -0.35 13.27 -10.56
N PRO A 105 0.33 14.44 -10.63
CA PRO A 105 -0.33 15.71 -10.93
C PRO A 105 -1.18 15.69 -12.20
N ASN A 106 -0.83 14.87 -13.20
CA ASN A 106 -1.61 14.74 -14.43
C ASN A 106 -2.95 14.03 -14.22
N LEU A 107 -3.07 13.15 -13.21
CA LEU A 107 -4.33 12.50 -12.85
C LEU A 107 -5.34 13.47 -12.22
N LEU A 108 -4.87 14.54 -11.59
CA LEU A 108 -5.74 15.57 -10.99
C LEU A 108 -6.54 16.36 -12.03
N GLY A 109 -6.04 16.43 -13.27
CA GLY A 109 -6.71 17.09 -14.39
C GLY A 109 -7.75 16.21 -15.09
N VAL A 110 -7.88 14.94 -14.72
CA VAL A 110 -8.84 14.00 -15.32
C VAL A 110 -10.17 14.09 -14.57
N GLU A 111 -11.22 14.53 -15.26
CA GLU A 111 -12.58 14.56 -14.70
C GLU A 111 -12.99 13.19 -14.15
N GLY A 112 -13.56 13.16 -12.94
CA GLY A 112 -14.02 11.94 -12.28
C GLY A 112 -12.93 11.10 -11.62
N ALA A 113 -11.65 11.48 -11.69
CA ALA A 113 -10.59 10.75 -10.99
C ALA A 113 -10.74 10.79 -9.45
N LYS A 114 -11.29 11.87 -8.91
CA LYS A 114 -11.61 12.03 -7.48
C LYS A 114 -12.99 11.53 -7.10
N ASP A 115 -13.91 11.46 -8.06
CA ASP A 115 -15.32 11.10 -7.86
C ASP A 115 -15.59 9.62 -8.22
N GLY A 116 -14.52 8.82 -8.31
CA GLY A 116 -14.61 7.38 -8.52
C GLY A 116 -15.32 6.65 -7.37
N PRO A 117 -15.71 5.38 -7.57
CA PRO A 117 -16.51 4.62 -6.60
C PRO A 117 -15.78 4.32 -5.28
N VAL A 118 -14.49 4.59 -5.18
CA VAL A 118 -13.67 4.32 -3.99
C VAL A 118 -12.86 5.58 -3.67
N THR A 119 -13.11 6.14 -2.49
CA THR A 119 -12.41 7.31 -1.97
C THR A 119 -11.27 6.89 -1.04
N ALA A 120 -10.11 7.52 -1.20
CA ALA A 120 -9.00 7.40 -0.25
C ALA A 120 -9.34 8.14 1.06
N ASP A 121 -8.72 7.74 2.17
CA ASP A 121 -8.96 8.36 3.47
C ASP A 121 -8.27 9.73 3.60
N GLN A 122 -7.19 9.94 2.84
CA GLN A 122 -6.52 11.23 2.69
C GLN A 122 -5.97 11.37 1.27
N VAL A 123 -5.97 12.59 0.74
CA VAL A 123 -5.30 12.93 -0.52
C VAL A 123 -4.27 14.01 -0.23
N ILE A 124 -3.02 13.77 -0.61
CA ILE A 124 -1.90 14.72 -0.48
C ILE A 124 -1.19 14.89 -1.83
N HIS A 125 -0.49 16.00 -2.04
CA HIS A 125 0.14 16.32 -3.33
C HIS A 125 1.60 15.85 -3.41
N SER A 126 2.25 15.71 -2.26
CA SER A 126 3.59 15.15 -2.09
C SER A 126 3.62 14.24 -0.87
N LEU A 127 4.55 13.28 -0.84
CA LEU A 127 4.84 12.53 0.40
C LEU A 127 5.38 13.46 1.50
N GLU A 128 5.96 14.60 1.14
CA GLU A 128 6.45 15.63 2.09
C GLU A 128 5.29 16.33 2.83
N ASP A 129 4.08 16.30 2.27
CA ASP A 129 2.89 16.87 2.91
C ASP A 129 2.28 15.92 3.96
N PHE A 130 2.82 14.70 4.10
CA PHE A 130 2.31 13.72 5.05
C PHE A 130 2.61 14.17 6.48
N VAL A 131 1.56 14.28 7.31
CA VAL A 131 1.63 14.67 8.71
C VAL A 131 1.42 13.43 9.60
N PRO A 132 2.49 12.82 10.16
CA PRO A 132 2.40 11.53 10.85
C PRO A 132 1.44 11.52 12.03
N GLU A 133 1.38 12.62 12.80
CA GLU A 133 0.54 12.71 14.00
C GLU A 133 -0.97 12.62 13.71
N GLN A 134 -1.42 12.94 12.50
CA GLN A 134 -2.82 12.75 12.09
C GLN A 134 -3.23 11.27 12.07
N TRP A 135 -2.24 10.38 11.99
CA TRP A 135 -2.40 8.93 11.96
C TRP A 135 -1.93 8.25 13.25
N GLY A 136 -1.66 9.03 14.31
CA GLY A 136 -1.17 8.51 15.59
C GLY A 136 0.28 8.02 15.55
N LEU A 137 1.06 8.43 14.55
CA LEU A 137 2.49 8.16 14.45
C LEU A 137 3.31 9.30 15.11
N PRO A 138 4.56 9.05 15.51
CA PRO A 138 5.44 10.10 16.03
C PRO A 138 5.68 11.20 14.99
N PRO A 139 5.80 12.48 15.41
CA PRO A 139 6.13 13.57 14.49
C PRO A 139 7.55 13.41 13.93
N TYR A 140 7.86 14.15 12.86
CA TYR A 140 9.22 14.21 12.34
C TYR A 140 10.21 14.80 13.37
N ASP A 141 11.46 14.36 13.30
CA ASP A 141 12.56 14.98 14.03
C ASP A 141 12.73 16.44 13.56
N SER A 142 12.94 17.34 14.52
CA SER A 142 13.12 18.78 14.28
C SER A 142 14.54 19.19 13.91
#